data_AF-C9MQ65-F1
#
_entry.id   AF-C9MQ65-F1
#
_cell.length_a   1.000
_cell.length_b   1.000
_cell.length_c   1.000
_cell.angle_alpha   90.00
_cell.angle_beta   90.00
_cell.angle_gamma   90.00
#
_symmetry.space_group_name_H-M   'P 1'
#
loop_
_entity.id
_entity.type
_entity.pdbx_description
1 polymer ?
#
loop_
_entity_poly.entity_id
_entity_poly.type
_entity_poly.pdbx_seq_one_letter_code
_entity_poly.pdbx_strand_id
1 'polypeptide(L)'
;MTANLNVRNYDGDKYYMWDAQQNYWSGHEWNSASPWQPVLNGQSNSNYAQSNADPRYYNEAFTYGADNKATHSSCKDLPNVNEMTWYAAKGDPRWDADELWTTMGHLYKGGMWFKKKANISGFDANKAVDGSDWRTNGNENSWSVSQTLPDAADAGNYFYLPALGFYGSGQLFNVGYVGHYWSSSAYPWGRYVAYNLYFYSGSVGVRNYGRGYGFRAEALQ
;
A
#
# COMPACT_ATOMS: atom_id res chain seq x y z
N MET A 1 23.58 -18.05 -22.35
CA MET A 1 23.45 -18.24 -20.89
C MET A 1 21.97 -18.30 -20.55
N THR A 2 21.54 -19.30 -19.79
CA THR A 2 20.16 -19.47 -19.31
C THR A 2 20.20 -19.46 -17.79
N ALA A 3 19.37 -18.64 -17.16
CA ALA A 3 19.25 -18.57 -15.70
C ALA A 3 17.84 -19.00 -15.29
N ASN A 4 17.73 -19.97 -14.37
CA ASN A 4 16.46 -20.40 -13.79
C ASN A 4 16.22 -19.61 -12.51
N LEU A 5 15.49 -18.50 -12.62
CA LEU A 5 15.10 -17.66 -11.49
C LEU A 5 13.74 -18.11 -10.97
N ASN A 6 13.68 -18.56 -9.72
CA ASN A 6 12.42 -18.79 -9.02
C ASN A 6 12.07 -17.50 -8.25
N VAL A 7 11.33 -16.62 -8.90
CA VAL A 7 10.96 -15.30 -8.37
C VAL A 7 9.48 -15.25 -8.02
N ARG A 8 9.16 -14.58 -6.91
CA ARG A 8 7.77 -14.43 -6.47
C ARG A 8 7.02 -13.51 -7.44
N ASN A 9 5.86 -13.98 -7.90
CA ASN A 9 4.95 -13.16 -8.68
C ASN A 9 3.93 -12.47 -7.75
N TYR A 10 3.83 -11.15 -7.85
CA TYR A 10 2.82 -10.36 -7.15
C TYR A 10 1.69 -9.98 -8.08
N ASP A 11 0.46 -10.16 -7.60
CA ASP A 11 -0.74 -9.96 -8.40
C ASP A 11 -0.86 -8.50 -8.85
N GLY A 12 -1.10 -8.29 -10.15
CA GLY A 12 -1.33 -6.98 -10.74
C GLY A 12 -2.73 -6.41 -10.51
N ASP A 13 -3.61 -7.15 -9.84
CA ASP A 13 -5.06 -6.89 -9.73
C ASP A 13 -5.51 -6.50 -8.30
N LYS A 14 -4.60 -5.94 -7.48
CA LYS A 14 -4.94 -5.41 -6.14
C LYS A 14 -4.69 -3.92 -5.99
N TYR A 15 -4.89 -3.14 -7.04
CA TYR A 15 -4.88 -1.68 -6.99
C TYR A 15 -6.32 -1.18 -6.85
N TYR A 16 -6.58 -0.33 -5.87
CA TYR A 16 -7.92 0.20 -5.63
C TYR A 16 -7.84 1.70 -5.40
N MET A 17 -8.83 2.44 -5.88
CA MET A 17 -9.17 3.71 -5.22
C MET A 17 -9.61 3.39 -3.79
N TRP A 18 -9.36 4.29 -2.83
CA TRP A 18 -9.54 3.96 -1.42
C TRP A 18 -10.97 3.46 -1.11
N ASP A 19 -11.04 2.27 -0.53
CA ASP A 19 -12.30 1.60 -0.17
C ASP A 19 -13.29 1.50 -1.34
N ALA A 20 -12.82 1.35 -2.58
CA ALA A 20 -13.67 1.08 -3.73
C ALA A 20 -14.22 -0.37 -3.69
N GLN A 21 -15.37 -0.61 -4.32
CA GLN A 21 -15.95 -1.96 -4.36
C GLN A 21 -15.20 -2.89 -5.32
N GLN A 22 -14.58 -2.33 -6.36
CA GLN A 22 -13.87 -3.07 -7.40
C GLN A 22 -12.46 -2.54 -7.64
N ASN A 23 -11.60 -3.40 -8.19
CA ASN A 23 -10.23 -3.06 -8.58
C ASN A 23 -10.22 -1.87 -9.56
N TYR A 24 -9.16 -1.05 -9.51
CA TYR A 24 -8.95 0.14 -10.35
C TYR A 24 -9.15 -0.12 -11.86
N TRP A 25 -8.83 -1.32 -12.33
CA TRP A 25 -8.95 -1.80 -13.70
C TRP A 25 -9.91 -2.99 -13.86
N SER A 26 -10.87 -3.15 -12.93
CA SER A 26 -11.85 -4.25 -12.93
C SER A 26 -12.44 -4.53 -14.32
N GLY A 27 -12.28 -5.77 -14.80
CA GLY A 27 -12.76 -6.23 -16.12
C GLY A 27 -11.84 -5.90 -17.31
N HIS A 28 -10.78 -5.13 -17.07
CA HIS A 28 -9.81 -4.65 -18.04
C HIS A 28 -8.37 -4.75 -17.51
N GLU A 29 -8.13 -5.72 -16.63
CA GLU A 29 -6.82 -6.03 -16.07
C GLU A 29 -5.85 -6.43 -17.18
N TRP A 30 -4.56 -6.32 -16.89
CA TRP A 30 -3.45 -6.55 -17.82
C TRP A 30 -3.48 -7.90 -18.56
N ASN A 31 -4.11 -8.93 -17.97
CA ASN A 31 -4.24 -10.28 -18.50
C ASN A 31 -5.65 -10.60 -19.05
N SER A 32 -6.52 -9.59 -19.18
CA SER A 32 -7.85 -9.73 -19.78
C SER A 32 -7.79 -9.78 -21.32
N ALA A 33 -8.92 -10.11 -21.95
CA ALA A 33 -9.02 -10.11 -23.42
C ALA A 33 -8.98 -8.70 -24.06
N SER A 34 -9.27 -7.65 -23.28
CA SER A 34 -9.26 -6.25 -23.72
C SER A 34 -8.67 -5.35 -22.63
N PRO A 35 -7.35 -5.43 -22.39
CA PRO A 35 -6.70 -4.77 -21.26
C PRO A 35 -6.66 -3.24 -21.42
N TRP A 36 -6.95 -2.54 -20.32
CA TRP A 36 -6.74 -1.09 -20.19
C TRP A 36 -5.59 -0.75 -19.24
N GLN A 37 -5.30 -1.67 -18.32
CA GLN A 37 -4.30 -1.50 -17.27
C GLN A 37 -2.89 -1.25 -17.85
N PRO A 38 -2.30 -0.07 -17.62
CA PRO A 38 -0.89 0.17 -17.93
C PRO A 38 0.02 -0.72 -17.09
N VAL A 39 1.05 -1.32 -17.69
CA VAL A 39 1.95 -2.29 -16.99
C VAL A 39 3.38 -1.82 -16.83
N LEU A 40 3.75 -0.71 -17.49
CA LEU A 40 5.06 -0.08 -17.39
C LEU A 40 4.95 1.34 -16.83
N ASN A 41 5.97 1.74 -16.07
CA ASN A 41 6.08 3.10 -15.53
C ASN A 41 5.92 4.16 -16.64
N GLY A 42 5.07 5.14 -16.38
CA GLY A 42 4.79 6.24 -17.30
C GLY A 42 3.69 5.95 -18.32
N GLN A 43 3.29 4.69 -18.53
CA GLN A 43 2.12 4.37 -19.36
C GLN A 43 0.83 4.78 -18.66
N SER A 44 -0.17 5.16 -19.46
CA SER A 44 -1.46 5.62 -18.96
C SER A 44 -2.63 5.17 -19.84
N ASN A 45 -3.80 5.15 -19.23
CA ASN A 45 -5.08 4.94 -19.91
C ASN A 45 -6.16 5.78 -19.23
N SER A 46 -7.01 6.46 -20.00
CA SER A 46 -8.04 7.35 -19.46
C SER A 46 -9.30 6.65 -18.93
N ASN A 47 -9.43 5.32 -19.10
CA ASN A 47 -10.63 4.55 -18.75
C ASN A 47 -10.73 4.15 -17.26
N TYR A 48 -9.99 4.84 -16.39
CA TYR A 48 -10.14 4.71 -14.94
C TYR A 48 -11.45 5.39 -14.47
N ALA A 49 -11.94 5.03 -13.29
CA ALA A 49 -13.16 5.62 -12.74
C ALA A 49 -12.99 7.12 -12.44
N GLN A 50 -13.97 7.94 -12.83
CA GLN A 50 -13.93 9.41 -12.63
C GLN A 50 -15.11 9.94 -11.81
N SER A 51 -16.09 9.10 -11.50
CA SER A 51 -17.25 9.47 -10.68
C SER A 51 -17.78 8.26 -9.92
N ASN A 52 -18.59 8.55 -8.89
CA ASN A 52 -19.21 7.54 -8.01
C ASN A 52 -20.28 6.65 -8.67
N ALA A 53 -20.61 6.87 -9.94
CA ALA A 53 -21.42 5.95 -10.72
C ALA A 53 -20.66 4.67 -11.09
N ASP A 54 -19.32 4.70 -11.03
CA ASP A 54 -18.44 3.56 -11.30
C ASP A 54 -18.06 2.86 -9.97
N PRO A 55 -18.25 1.53 -9.84
CA PRO A 55 -17.92 0.79 -8.61
C PRO A 55 -16.43 0.74 -8.26
N ARG A 56 -15.56 1.14 -9.21
CA ARG A 56 -14.11 1.28 -9.00
C ARG A 56 -13.74 2.64 -8.37
N TYR A 57 -14.69 3.57 -8.27
CA TYR A 57 -14.49 4.87 -7.63
C TYR A 57 -14.40 4.72 -6.10
N TYR A 58 -13.63 5.60 -5.46
CA TYR A 58 -13.43 5.54 -4.01
C TYR A 58 -14.70 5.80 -3.21
N ASN A 59 -14.71 5.30 -1.97
CA ASN A 59 -15.77 5.61 -1.02
C ASN A 59 -15.71 7.07 -0.55
N GLU A 60 -16.80 7.81 -0.77
CA GLU A 60 -16.94 9.22 -0.40
C GLU A 60 -17.47 9.44 1.02
N ALA A 61 -17.86 8.36 1.72
CA ALA A 61 -18.34 8.45 3.09
C ALA A 61 -17.30 9.15 3.99
N PHE A 62 -17.76 10.15 4.73
CA PHE A 62 -16.90 10.98 5.57
C PHE A 62 -17.66 11.75 6.64
N THR A 63 -17.06 11.90 7.82
CA THR A 63 -17.48 12.77 8.91
C THR A 63 -16.23 13.37 9.57
N TYR A 64 -16.19 14.69 9.72
CA TYR A 64 -15.02 15.40 10.22
C TYR A 64 -14.73 15.04 11.68
N GLY A 65 -13.46 14.74 11.99
CA GLY A 65 -13.01 14.39 13.34
C GLY A 65 -13.45 13.01 13.85
N ALA A 66 -14.12 12.20 13.02
CA ALA A 66 -14.57 10.87 13.38
C ALA A 66 -13.65 9.77 12.80
N ASP A 67 -13.74 8.57 13.38
CA ASP A 67 -13.13 7.36 12.82
C ASP A 67 -13.89 6.93 11.55
N ASN A 68 -13.38 7.37 10.41
CA ASN A 68 -13.93 7.07 9.08
C ASN A 68 -13.38 5.74 8.58
N LYS A 69 -13.87 4.64 9.14
CA LYS A 69 -13.46 3.29 8.76
C LYS A 69 -13.94 2.90 7.36
N ALA A 70 -13.09 2.18 6.64
CA ALA A 70 -13.44 1.50 5.40
C ALA A 70 -14.58 0.48 5.63
N THR A 71 -15.47 0.34 4.65
CA THR A 71 -16.64 -0.55 4.74
C THR A 71 -16.67 -1.63 3.66
N HIS A 72 -15.96 -1.44 2.55
CA HIS A 72 -15.89 -2.42 1.48
C HIS A 72 -14.75 -3.41 1.69
N SER A 73 -14.86 -4.60 1.09
CA SER A 73 -13.90 -5.70 1.27
C SER A 73 -12.49 -5.39 0.80
N SER A 74 -12.30 -4.41 -0.07
CA SER A 74 -10.96 -3.98 -0.52
C SER A 74 -10.14 -3.39 0.63
N CYS A 75 -10.75 -2.64 1.55
CA CYS A 75 -10.04 -1.92 2.59
C CYS A 75 -10.45 -2.25 4.03
N LYS A 76 -11.65 -2.77 4.28
CA LYS A 76 -12.20 -2.92 5.65
C LYS A 76 -11.35 -3.81 6.58
N ASP A 77 -10.65 -4.80 6.04
CA ASP A 77 -9.86 -5.78 6.79
C ASP A 77 -8.35 -5.44 6.80
N LEU A 78 -7.96 -4.29 6.22
CA LEU A 78 -6.59 -3.80 6.22
C LEU A 78 -6.22 -3.21 7.59
N PRO A 79 -4.91 -3.13 7.92
CA PRO A 79 -4.47 -2.42 9.12
C PRO A 79 -4.98 -0.98 9.13
N ASN A 80 -5.42 -0.54 10.31
CA ASN A 80 -5.82 0.86 10.49
C ASN A 80 -4.57 1.76 10.58
N VAL A 81 -4.77 3.08 10.53
CA VAL A 81 -3.67 4.05 10.57
C VAL A 81 -2.74 3.88 11.78
N ASN A 82 -3.29 3.59 12.97
CA ASN A 82 -2.49 3.42 14.18
C ASN A 82 -1.56 2.20 14.06
N GLU A 83 -2.09 1.07 13.58
CA GLU A 83 -1.30 -0.14 13.32
C GLU A 83 -0.16 0.12 12.32
N MET A 84 -0.42 0.91 11.27
CA MET A 84 0.63 1.30 10.31
C MET A 84 1.76 2.11 10.95
N THR A 85 1.47 2.96 11.94
CA THR A 85 2.53 3.70 12.65
C THR A 85 3.45 2.75 13.41
N TRP A 86 2.93 1.63 13.95
CA TRP A 86 3.74 0.62 14.62
C TRP A 86 4.66 -0.09 13.64
N TYR A 87 4.16 -0.50 12.47
CA TYR A 87 5.00 -1.09 11.43
C TYR A 87 6.11 -0.13 10.99
N ALA A 88 5.77 1.14 10.77
CA ALA A 88 6.74 2.12 10.29
C ALA A 88 7.79 2.52 11.34
N ALA A 89 7.40 2.65 12.62
CA ALA A 89 8.29 3.16 13.67
C ALA A 89 9.00 2.07 14.48
N LYS A 90 8.34 0.94 14.70
CA LYS A 90 8.79 -0.15 15.60
C LYS A 90 8.82 -1.51 14.89
N GLY A 91 8.33 -1.59 13.66
CA GLY A 91 8.43 -2.76 12.81
C GLY A 91 9.81 -2.98 12.21
N ASP A 92 10.83 -2.21 12.60
CA ASP A 92 12.21 -2.36 12.13
C ASP A 92 12.31 -2.41 10.59
N PRO A 93 11.88 -1.33 9.91
CA PRO A 93 11.83 -1.28 8.45
C PRO A 93 13.23 -1.42 7.84
N ARG A 94 13.39 -2.40 6.95
CA ARG A 94 14.66 -2.74 6.31
C ARG A 94 14.49 -2.81 4.80
N TRP A 95 15.13 -1.89 4.09
CA TRP A 95 15.06 -1.86 2.64
C TRP A 95 15.92 -2.99 2.06
N ASP A 96 15.34 -3.70 1.10
CA ASP A 96 16.02 -4.70 0.30
C ASP A 96 16.07 -4.24 -1.14
N ALA A 97 17.27 -3.88 -1.61
CA ALA A 97 17.47 -3.37 -2.97
C ALA A 97 17.60 -4.49 -4.03
N ASP A 98 17.70 -5.75 -3.60
CA ASP A 98 18.11 -6.86 -4.44
C ASP A 98 17.10 -8.00 -4.51
N GLU A 99 16.13 -8.07 -3.59
CA GLU A 99 15.01 -9.01 -3.66
C GLU A 99 14.26 -8.85 -5.00
N LEU A 100 14.30 -9.91 -5.81
CA LEU A 100 13.72 -9.97 -7.15
C LEU A 100 12.28 -10.48 -7.10
N TRP A 101 11.40 -9.81 -7.84
CA TRP A 101 10.00 -10.20 -7.93
C TRP A 101 9.40 -9.79 -9.28
N THR A 102 8.33 -10.45 -9.69
CA THR A 102 7.61 -10.11 -10.91
C THR A 102 6.23 -9.54 -10.62
N THR A 103 5.73 -8.70 -11.51
CA THR A 103 4.31 -8.32 -11.54
C THR A 103 3.93 -7.94 -12.97
N MET A 104 2.69 -8.22 -13.38
CA MET A 104 2.16 -7.83 -14.70
C MET A 104 3.07 -8.24 -15.88
N GLY A 105 3.75 -9.38 -15.78
CA GLY A 105 4.67 -9.90 -16.83
C GLY A 105 6.07 -9.27 -16.85
N HIS A 106 6.44 -8.45 -15.87
CA HIS A 106 7.73 -7.75 -15.82
C HIS A 106 8.51 -8.10 -14.54
N LEU A 107 9.84 -8.16 -14.66
CA LEU A 107 10.77 -8.40 -13.56
C LEU A 107 11.23 -7.06 -12.95
N TYR A 108 11.17 -6.99 -11.63
CA TYR A 108 11.59 -5.85 -10.82
C TYR A 108 12.40 -6.32 -9.62
N LYS A 109 12.94 -5.35 -8.88
CA LYS A 109 13.55 -5.56 -7.57
C LYS A 109 13.22 -4.39 -6.66
N GLY A 110 13.47 -4.56 -5.36
CA GLY A 110 13.27 -3.50 -4.39
C GLY A 110 12.01 -3.66 -3.56
N GLY A 111 12.12 -3.44 -2.26
CA GLY A 111 11.01 -3.48 -1.33
C GLY A 111 11.48 -3.39 0.11
N MET A 112 10.56 -3.60 1.04
CA MET A 112 10.80 -3.35 2.46
C MET A 112 10.36 -4.54 3.30
N TRP A 113 11.24 -4.96 4.19
CA TRP A 113 10.92 -5.90 5.26
C TRP A 113 10.39 -5.15 6.48
N PHE A 114 9.37 -5.72 7.12
CA PHE A 114 8.79 -5.25 8.38
C PHE A 114 8.59 -6.43 9.32
N LYS A 115 8.83 -6.24 10.61
CA LYS A 115 8.43 -7.20 11.65
C LYS A 115 6.93 -7.40 11.61
N LYS A 116 6.51 -8.66 11.72
CA LYS A 116 5.13 -9.05 11.96
C LYS A 116 4.66 -8.47 13.29
N LYS A 117 3.37 -8.14 13.36
CA LYS A 117 2.70 -7.59 14.56
C LYS A 117 3.09 -8.29 15.87
N ALA A 118 3.13 -9.62 15.87
CA ALA A 118 3.48 -10.43 17.05
C ALA A 118 4.90 -10.16 17.61
N ASN A 119 5.80 -9.62 16.78
CA ASN A 119 7.20 -9.34 17.11
C ASN A 119 7.47 -7.85 17.37
N ILE A 120 6.43 -7.01 17.40
CA ILE A 120 6.53 -5.59 17.71
C ILE A 120 6.18 -5.38 19.19
N SER A 121 7.20 -5.11 20.01
CA SER A 121 7.01 -4.86 21.44
C SER A 121 6.17 -3.61 21.67
N GLY A 122 5.11 -3.74 22.48
CA GLY A 122 4.22 -2.64 22.86
C GLY A 122 3.13 -2.31 21.84
N PHE A 123 2.98 -3.10 20.78
CA PHE A 123 1.98 -2.88 19.72
C PHE A 123 0.57 -2.62 20.30
N ASP A 124 -0.06 -1.55 19.84
CA ASP A 124 -1.44 -1.20 20.19
C ASP A 124 -2.23 -0.87 18.90
N ALA A 125 -3.32 -1.59 18.65
CA ALA A 125 -4.15 -1.35 17.47
C ALA A 125 -5.01 -0.08 17.58
N ASN A 126 -5.19 0.45 18.78
CA ASN A 126 -6.05 1.61 19.07
C ASN A 126 -5.26 2.92 19.20
N LYS A 127 -3.94 2.85 19.31
CA LYS A 127 -3.07 4.01 19.48
C LYS A 127 -1.89 3.95 18.54
N ALA A 128 -1.59 5.08 17.91
CA ALA A 128 -0.36 5.24 17.18
C ALA A 128 0.86 5.13 18.12
N VAL A 129 2.04 4.99 17.55
CA VAL A 129 3.30 4.86 18.29
C VAL A 129 3.59 6.05 19.23
N ASP A 130 3.00 7.22 18.97
CA ASP A 130 3.10 8.42 19.81
C ASP A 130 2.08 8.44 20.98
N GLY A 131 1.21 7.44 21.07
CA GLY A 131 0.17 7.29 22.10
C GLY A 131 -1.16 7.97 21.80
N SER A 132 -1.28 8.71 20.68
CA SER A 132 -2.53 9.33 20.22
C SER A 132 -3.34 8.40 19.31
N ASP A 133 -4.60 8.75 19.04
CA ASP A 133 -5.44 8.03 18.06
C ASP A 133 -5.56 8.84 16.77
N TRP A 134 -4.84 8.42 15.73
CA TRP A 134 -4.78 9.14 14.46
C TRP A 134 -6.08 9.01 13.65
N ARG A 135 -6.98 8.09 14.02
CA ARG A 135 -8.29 7.93 13.37
C ARG A 135 -9.22 9.12 13.63
N THR A 136 -8.97 9.89 14.69
CA THR A 136 -9.78 11.07 15.06
C THR A 136 -8.96 12.36 15.16
N ASN A 137 -7.66 12.24 15.47
CA ASN A 137 -6.77 13.39 15.71
C ASN A 137 -5.77 13.66 14.57
N GLY A 138 -5.94 13.05 13.39
CA GLY A 138 -5.29 13.41 12.14
C GLY A 138 -3.81 13.81 12.22
N ASN A 139 -2.90 12.92 11.85
CA ASN A 139 -1.48 13.22 11.82
C ASN A 139 -0.78 12.56 10.62
N GLU A 140 0.50 12.83 10.41
CA GLU A 140 1.37 12.13 9.47
C GLU A 140 2.80 12.11 10.00
N ASN A 141 3.57 11.07 9.66
CA ASN A 141 4.97 11.02 10.06
C ASN A 141 5.78 10.09 9.15
N SER A 142 7.10 10.19 9.27
CA SER A 142 8.07 9.33 8.62
C SER A 142 9.19 8.95 9.57
N TRP A 143 9.74 7.76 9.34
CA TRP A 143 10.80 7.16 10.12
C TRP A 143 11.95 6.73 9.20
N SER A 144 13.12 6.55 9.81
CA SER A 144 14.31 6.06 9.13
C SER A 144 14.18 4.59 8.77
N VAL A 145 14.88 4.21 7.72
CA VAL A 145 14.95 2.84 7.22
C VAL A 145 16.38 2.34 7.34
N SER A 146 16.54 1.09 7.77
CA SER A 146 17.84 0.41 7.76
C SER A 146 18.13 -0.17 6.38
N GLN A 147 19.38 -0.09 5.92
CA GLN A 147 19.85 -0.78 4.71
C GLN A 147 20.41 -2.17 5.01
N THR A 148 20.45 -2.55 6.29
CA THR A 148 20.87 -3.88 6.73
C THR A 148 19.66 -4.79 6.75
N LEU A 149 19.70 -5.87 5.96
CA LEU A 149 18.63 -6.87 5.89
C LEU A 149 18.37 -7.56 7.23
N PRO A 150 17.18 -8.16 7.43
CA PRO A 150 16.96 -9.04 8.58
C PRO A 150 17.97 -10.19 8.58
N ASP A 151 18.41 -10.61 9.77
CA ASP A 151 19.23 -11.80 9.88
C ASP A 151 18.44 -13.04 9.44
N ALA A 152 19.11 -13.99 8.80
CA ALA A 152 18.46 -15.20 8.28
C ALA A 152 17.72 -16.00 9.38
N ALA A 153 18.24 -15.98 10.61
CA ALA A 153 17.61 -16.61 11.77
C ALA A 153 16.28 -15.95 12.18
N ASP A 154 16.14 -14.65 11.90
CA ASP A 154 14.97 -13.86 12.24
C ASP A 154 14.03 -13.64 11.06
N ALA A 155 14.32 -14.14 9.86
CA ALA A 155 13.52 -13.92 8.66
C ALA A 155 12.03 -14.28 8.86
N GLY A 156 11.74 -15.34 9.64
CA GLY A 156 10.36 -15.74 9.98
C GLY A 156 9.57 -14.70 10.77
N ASN A 157 10.26 -13.76 11.43
CA ASN A 157 9.68 -12.68 12.21
C ASN A 157 9.24 -11.49 11.36
N TYR A 158 9.64 -11.45 10.08
CA TYR A 158 9.36 -10.37 9.16
C TYR A 158 8.42 -10.81 8.04
N PHE A 159 7.82 -9.82 7.38
CA PHE A 159 7.17 -9.95 6.09
C PHE A 159 7.71 -8.90 5.14
N TYR A 160 7.55 -9.16 3.84
CA TYR A 160 8.09 -8.32 2.78
C TYR A 160 6.99 -7.65 1.97
N LEU A 161 7.14 -6.36 1.75
CA LEU A 161 6.31 -5.57 0.86
C LEU A 161 7.15 -5.11 -0.36
N PRO A 162 6.83 -5.57 -1.57
CA PRO A 162 7.50 -5.08 -2.79
C PRO A 162 7.15 -3.62 -3.09
N ALA A 163 8.08 -2.91 -3.74
CA ALA A 163 7.83 -1.56 -4.25
C ALA A 163 6.95 -1.58 -5.51
N LEU A 164 5.66 -1.89 -5.37
CA LEU A 164 4.71 -2.09 -6.49
C LEU A 164 4.19 -0.80 -7.14
N GLY A 165 4.68 0.38 -6.73
CA GLY A 165 4.23 1.65 -7.28
C GLY A 165 2.75 1.93 -7.01
N PHE A 166 2.13 2.73 -7.87
CA PHE A 166 0.72 3.11 -7.77
C PHE A 166 0.15 3.64 -9.09
N TYR A 167 -1.18 3.72 -9.19
CA TYR A 167 -1.86 4.47 -10.25
C TYR A 167 -2.29 5.85 -9.79
N GLY A 168 -2.08 6.86 -10.63
CA GLY A 168 -2.64 8.20 -10.47
C GLY A 168 -3.26 8.67 -11.78
N SER A 169 -4.54 9.03 -11.78
CA SER A 169 -5.27 9.43 -12.99
C SER A 169 -5.06 8.48 -14.18
N GLY A 170 -5.11 7.17 -13.92
CA GLY A 170 -4.92 6.14 -14.94
C GLY A 170 -3.48 5.92 -15.41
N GLN A 171 -2.48 6.63 -14.86
CA GLN A 171 -1.05 6.43 -15.16
C GLN A 171 -0.37 5.58 -14.08
N LEU A 172 0.47 4.61 -14.49
CA LEU A 172 1.28 3.81 -13.58
C LEU A 172 2.58 4.52 -13.23
N PHE A 173 2.89 4.60 -11.94
CA PHE A 173 4.09 5.27 -11.42
C PHE A 173 4.94 4.35 -10.55
N ASN A 174 6.26 4.50 -10.69
CA ASN A 174 7.26 4.14 -9.69
C ASN A 174 7.30 2.66 -9.23
N VAL A 175 6.89 1.72 -10.09
CA VAL A 175 7.13 0.29 -9.88
C VAL A 175 8.64 0.04 -9.78
N GLY A 176 9.07 -0.66 -8.73
CA GLY A 176 10.47 -0.90 -8.36
C GLY A 176 11.09 0.19 -7.48
N TYR A 177 10.38 1.30 -7.22
CA TYR A 177 10.94 2.46 -6.49
C TYR A 177 10.21 2.80 -5.19
N VAL A 178 8.87 2.74 -5.20
CA VAL A 178 8.05 3.09 -4.03
C VAL A 178 6.97 2.04 -3.76
N GLY A 179 6.59 1.89 -2.50
CA GLY A 179 5.40 1.14 -2.09
C GLY A 179 4.34 2.07 -1.56
N HIS A 180 3.10 1.91 -2.04
CA HIS A 180 1.91 2.55 -1.48
C HIS A 180 0.86 1.50 -1.15
N TYR A 181 0.53 1.37 0.14
CA TYR A 181 -0.43 0.40 0.66
C TYR A 181 -1.51 1.10 1.46
N TRP A 182 -2.78 0.94 1.06
CA TRP A 182 -3.91 1.55 1.74
C TRP A 182 -4.07 1.02 3.17
N SER A 183 -4.53 1.89 4.06
CA SER A 183 -5.07 1.50 5.36
C SER A 183 -6.59 1.37 5.29
N SER A 184 -7.18 0.82 6.34
CA SER A 184 -8.64 0.84 6.56
C SER A 184 -9.17 2.18 7.09
N SER A 185 -8.32 3.22 7.22
CA SER A 185 -8.67 4.51 7.84
C SER A 185 -8.63 5.66 6.83
N ALA A 186 -9.72 6.39 6.70
CA ALA A 186 -9.69 7.71 6.06
C ALA A 186 -9.08 8.77 6.99
N TYR A 187 -8.53 9.84 6.41
CA TYR A 187 -7.95 10.94 7.17
C TYR A 187 -9.07 11.78 7.81
N PRO A 188 -9.12 11.94 9.15
CA PRO A 188 -10.27 12.53 9.83
C PRO A 188 -10.50 14.02 9.57
N TRP A 189 -9.50 14.74 9.05
CA TRP A 189 -9.60 16.18 8.78
C TRP A 189 -9.69 16.52 7.29
N GLY A 190 -9.79 15.52 6.41
CA GLY A 190 -9.84 15.73 4.97
C GLY A 190 -10.69 14.70 4.25
N ARG A 191 -11.82 15.13 3.70
CA ARG A 191 -12.79 14.25 3.01
C ARG A 191 -12.25 13.55 1.76
N TYR A 192 -11.19 14.09 1.15
CA TYR A 192 -10.66 13.61 -0.13
C TYR A 192 -9.46 12.70 0.01
N VAL A 193 -8.98 12.48 1.23
CA VAL A 193 -7.73 11.75 1.49
C VAL A 193 -7.97 10.58 2.44
N ALA A 194 -7.10 9.58 2.35
CA ALA A 194 -7.07 8.43 3.24
C ALA A 194 -5.62 8.06 3.58
N TYR A 195 -5.46 7.31 4.66
CA TYR A 195 -4.15 6.91 5.13
C TYR A 195 -3.56 5.76 4.33
N ASN A 196 -2.26 5.84 4.07
CA ASN A 196 -1.49 4.77 3.47
C ASN A 196 -0.12 4.62 4.15
N LEU A 197 0.42 3.41 4.10
CA LEU A 197 1.83 3.16 4.31
C LEU A 197 2.56 3.51 3.01
N TYR A 198 3.54 4.38 3.11
CA TYR A 198 4.39 4.81 2.01
C TYR A 198 5.84 4.47 2.34
N PHE A 199 6.58 3.90 1.40
CA PHE A 199 8.01 3.72 1.59
C PHE A 199 8.79 3.80 0.27
N TYR A 200 10.06 4.12 0.40
CA TYR A 200 11.12 3.98 -0.60
C TYR A 200 12.42 3.63 0.14
N SER A 201 13.54 3.53 -0.57
CA SER A 201 14.81 3.08 0.02
C SER A 201 15.28 3.88 1.23
N GLY A 202 15.02 5.19 1.29
CA GLY A 202 15.52 6.07 2.35
C GLY A 202 14.56 6.31 3.50
N SER A 203 13.26 6.02 3.36
CA SER A 203 12.28 6.33 4.39
C SER A 203 10.99 5.52 4.25
N VAL A 204 10.36 5.26 5.39
CA VAL A 204 8.98 4.78 5.49
C VAL A 204 8.15 5.82 6.23
N GLY A 205 6.89 5.98 5.86
CA GLY A 205 5.97 6.88 6.55
C GLY A 205 4.53 6.44 6.45
N VAL A 206 3.73 7.00 7.34
CA VAL A 206 2.27 6.93 7.29
C VAL A 206 1.80 8.31 6.87
N ARG A 207 1.25 8.38 5.66
CA ARG A 207 0.86 9.62 4.98
C ARG A 207 -0.62 9.59 4.64
N ASN A 208 -1.16 10.73 4.25
CA ASN A 208 -2.49 10.85 3.70
C ASN A 208 -2.40 11.26 2.23
N TYR A 209 -3.10 10.55 1.36
CA TYR A 209 -3.12 10.78 -0.09
C TYR A 209 -4.53 10.72 -0.63
N GLY A 210 -4.73 11.29 -1.83
CA GLY A 210 -6.03 11.37 -2.48
C GLY A 210 -6.68 9.98 -2.62
N ARG A 211 -7.96 9.86 -2.24
CA ARG A 211 -8.69 8.59 -2.31
C ARG A 211 -8.80 8.05 -3.74
N GLY A 212 -8.72 8.92 -4.76
CA GLY A 212 -8.74 8.55 -6.18
C GLY A 212 -7.46 7.92 -6.74
N TYR A 213 -6.38 7.82 -5.94
CA TYR A 213 -5.20 7.08 -6.37
C TYR A 213 -5.42 5.57 -6.25
N GLY A 214 -4.85 4.80 -7.17
CA GLY A 214 -4.86 3.34 -7.14
C GLY A 214 -3.67 2.80 -6.36
N PHE A 215 -3.82 2.59 -5.05
CA PHE A 215 -2.78 1.96 -4.22
C PHE A 215 -3.08 0.49 -3.96
N ARG A 216 -2.07 -0.23 -3.45
CA ARG A 216 -2.21 -1.63 -3.07
C ARG A 216 -3.19 -1.76 -1.90
N ALA A 217 -4.15 -2.67 -2.04
CA ALA A 217 -5.09 -3.01 -0.98
C ALA A 217 -4.94 -4.49 -0.62
N GLU A 218 -3.99 -4.79 0.26
CA GLU A 218 -3.70 -6.16 0.71
C GLU A 218 -3.18 -6.17 2.15
N ALA A 219 -3.41 -7.27 2.86
CA ALA A 219 -3.01 -7.42 4.25
C ALA A 219 -1.48 -7.33 4.42
N LEU A 220 -1.05 -6.71 5.53
CA LEU A 220 0.36 -6.60 5.90
C LEU A 220 0.71 -7.75 6.87
N GLN A 221 1.28 -8.83 6.36
CA GLN A 221 1.46 -10.09 7.11
C GLN A 221 2.64 -10.94 6.64
#